data_AF-A0A3C0BAH9-F1
#
_entry.id   AF-A0A3C0BAH9-F1
#
_cell.length_a   1.000
_cell.length_b   1.000
_cell.length_c   1.000
_cell.angle_alpha   90.00
_cell.angle_beta   90.00
_cell.angle_gamma   90.00
#
_symmetry.space_group_name_H-M   'P 1'
#
loop_
_entity.id
_entity.type
_entity.pdbx_description
1 polymer ?
#
loop_
_entity_poly.entity_id
_entity_poly.type
_entity_poly.pdbx_seq_one_letter_code
_entity_poly.pdbx_strand_id
1 'polypeptide(L)' 'ALDRSEAVEHIIVHTGQNYDYELNQIFFEDLGLRKPDYFLEAAGKTATETVGNILIKIDPLLEQLQP' A
#
# COMPACT_ATOMS: atom_id res chain seq x y z
N ALA A 1 -4.82 16.52 -4.67
CA ALA A 1 -4.50 15.28 -3.92
C ALA A 1 -5.33 15.27 -2.65
N LEU A 2 -5.81 14.11 -2.23
CA LEU A 2 -6.62 13.94 -1.01
C LEU A 2 -5.87 14.45 0.23
N ASP A 3 -4.54 14.36 0.24
CA ASP A 3 -3.65 14.83 1.32
C ASP A 3 -3.74 16.34 1.63
N ARG A 4 -4.35 17.16 0.75
CA ARG A 4 -4.51 18.61 0.99
C ARG A 4 -5.83 18.97 1.65
N SER A 5 -6.70 17.99 1.86
CA SER A 5 -8.03 18.19 2.43
C SER A 5 -7.98 18.00 3.95
N GLU A 6 -8.28 19.05 4.72
CA GLU A 6 -8.43 18.94 6.19
C GLU A 6 -9.60 18.03 6.61
N ALA A 7 -10.53 17.76 5.69
CA ALA A 7 -11.68 16.88 5.92
C ALA A 7 -11.40 15.40 5.60
N VAL A 8 -10.20 15.04 5.12
CA VAL A 8 -9.88 13.66 4.72
C VAL A 8 -8.54 13.24 5.33
N GLU A 9 -8.57 12.20 6.16
CA GLU A 9 -7.37 11.45 6.50
C GLU A 9 -7.10 10.44 5.38
N HIS A 10 -6.13 10.75 4.52
CA HIS A 10 -5.78 9.88 3.40
C HIS A 10 -4.66 8.93 3.83
N ILE A 11 -4.94 7.63 3.84
CA ILE A 11 -3.97 6.57 4.16
C ILE A 11 -3.68 5.75 2.90
N ILE A 12 -2.41 5.67 2.51
CA ILE A 12 -1.93 4.92 1.36
C ILE A 12 -1.30 3.61 1.84
N VAL A 13 -1.92 2.49 1.48
CA VAL A 13 -1.42 1.15 1.77
C VAL A 13 -0.90 0.50 0.50
N HIS A 14 0.37 0.13 0.48
CA HIS A 14 1.01 -0.56 -0.63
C HIS A 14 1.07 -2.06 -0.34
N THR A 15 0.51 -2.89 -1.24
CA THR A 15 0.43 -4.35 -1.04
C THR A 15 1.78 -5.06 -1.09
N GLY A 16 2.79 -4.45 -1.69
CA GLY A 16 4.15 -5.01 -1.75
C GLY A 16 4.32 -6.07 -2.84
N GLN A 17 3.52 -6.02 -3.91
CA GLN A 17 3.56 -6.99 -5.03
C GLN A 17 4.72 -6.75 -6.01
N ASN A 18 5.26 -5.54 -6.07
CA ASN A 18 6.31 -5.18 -7.04
C ASN A 18 7.70 -5.36 -6.42
N TYR A 19 8.51 -6.24 -7.03
CA TYR A 19 9.85 -6.62 -6.57
C TYR A 19 10.91 -5.55 -6.83
N ASP A 20 10.66 -4.63 -7.77
CA ASP A 20 11.59 -3.57 -8.14
C ASP A 20 11.31 -2.30 -7.34
N TYR A 21 12.17 -2.04 -6.35
CA TYR A 21 12.10 -0.86 -5.49
C TYR A 21 12.37 0.43 -6.26
N GLU A 22 13.27 0.39 -7.26
CA GLU A 22 13.61 1.58 -8.07
C GLU A 22 12.43 1.98 -8.94
N LEU A 23 11.74 1.00 -9.56
CA LEU A 23 10.54 1.27 -10.36
C LEU A 23 9.38 1.83 -9.52
N ASN A 24 9.19 1.32 -8.30
CA ASN A 24 8.19 1.88 -7.38
C ASN A 24 8.53 3.33 -7.03
N GLN A 25 9.79 3.62 -6.71
CA GLN A 25 10.20 4.96 -6.33
C GLN A 25 9.96 5.97 -7.47
N ILE A 26 10.36 5.62 -8.70
CA ILE A 26 10.12 6.45 -9.89
C ILE A 26 8.62 6.68 -10.11
N PHE A 27 7.78 5.66 -9.93
CA PHE A 27 6.32 5.79 -10.10
C PHE A 27 5.71 6.84 -9.14
N PHE A 28 6.11 6.84 -7.86
CA PHE A 28 5.62 7.82 -6.90
C PHE A 28 6.16 9.23 -7.22
N GLU A 29 7.44 9.34 -7.60
CA GLU A 29 8.08 10.61 -7.93
C GLU A 29 7.46 11.26 -9.19
N ASP A 30 7.31 10.50 -10.28
CA ASP A 30 6.76 10.98 -11.55
C ASP A 30 5.29 11.40 -11.43
N LEU A 31 4.52 10.73 -10.58
CA LEU A 31 3.13 11.08 -10.31
C LEU A 31 2.97 12.18 -9.25
N GLY A 32 4.07 12.63 -8.64
CA GLY A 32 4.05 13.59 -7.53
C GLY A 32 3.27 13.08 -6.32
N LEU A 33 3.28 11.77 -6.10
CA LEU A 33 2.64 11.10 -4.99
C LEU A 33 3.62 10.97 -3.82
N ARG A 34 3.13 11.14 -2.60
CA ARG A 34 3.90 10.83 -1.40
C ARG A 34 4.11 9.31 -1.26
N LYS A 35 5.10 8.92 -0.44
CA LYS A 35 5.32 7.51 -0.10
C LYS A 35 4.09 6.91 0.61
N PRO A 36 3.84 5.59 0.44
CA PRO A 36 2.83 4.88 1.22
C PRO A 36 3.08 4.97 2.73
N ASP A 37 2.00 4.96 3.52
CA ASP A 37 2.06 4.93 4.98
C ASP A 37 2.35 3.51 5.50
N TYR A 38 1.87 2.50 4.77
CA TYR A 38 2.03 1.09 5.12
C TYR A 38 2.45 0.26 3.92
N PHE A 39 3.32 -0.71 4.16
CA PHE A 39 3.69 -1.75 3.21
C PHE A 39 3.28 -3.10 3.77
N LEU A 40 2.44 -3.84 3.04
CA LEU A 40 1.97 -5.15 3.47
C LEU A 40 2.98 -6.27 3.19
N GLU A 41 3.91 -6.10 2.25
CA GLU A 41 4.84 -7.18 1.84
C GLU A 41 4.09 -8.49 1.47
N ALA A 42 2.96 -8.37 0.78
CA ALA A 42 2.06 -9.51 0.55
C ALA A 42 2.48 -10.39 -0.64
N ALA A 43 3.54 -10.05 -1.37
CA ALA A 43 4.05 -10.86 -2.48
C ALA A 43 4.33 -12.30 -2.03
N GLY A 44 3.66 -13.25 -2.68
CA GLY A 44 3.92 -14.68 -2.56
C GLY A 44 4.50 -15.26 -3.85
N LYS A 45 4.80 -16.56 -3.86
CA LYS A 45 5.32 -17.28 -5.04
C LYS A 45 4.25 -17.49 -6.12
N THR A 46 2.99 -17.50 -5.73
CA THR A 46 1.84 -17.66 -6.65
C THR A 46 0.86 -16.51 -6.50
N ALA A 47 0.02 -16.32 -7.51
CA ALA A 47 -1.08 -15.35 -7.45
C ALA A 47 -2.00 -15.64 -6.26
N THR A 48 -2.36 -16.91 -6.04
CA THR A 48 -3.22 -17.34 -4.94
C THR A 48 -2.60 -17.04 -3.57
N GLU A 49 -1.31 -17.33 -3.40
CA GLU A 49 -0.58 -17.01 -2.17
C GLU A 49 -0.55 -15.49 -1.93
N THR A 50 -0.29 -14.71 -2.97
CA THR A 50 -0.27 -13.24 -2.89
C THR A 50 -1.63 -12.68 -2.47
N VAL A 51 -2.73 -13.16 -3.07
CA VAL A 51 -4.09 -12.76 -2.69
C VAL A 51 -4.39 -13.14 -1.25
N GLY A 52 -4.05 -14.37 -0.84
CA GLY A 52 -4.22 -14.82 0.53
C GLY A 52 -3.46 -13.94 1.53
N ASN A 53 -2.20 -13.61 1.23
CA ASN A 53 -1.38 -12.72 2.05
C ASN A 53 -1.97 -11.31 2.14
N ILE A 54 -2.55 -10.76 1.06
CA ILE A 54 -3.19 -9.44 1.11
C ILE A 54 -4.35 -9.47 2.11
N LEU A 55 -5.23 -10.47 2.01
CA LEU A 55 -6.38 -10.59 2.92
C LEU A 55 -5.94 -10.76 4.38
N ILE A 56 -4.95 -11.62 4.64
CA ILE A 56 -4.42 -11.86 5.99
C ILE A 56 -3.79 -10.60 6.58
N LYS A 57 -3.10 -9.80 5.77
CA LYS A 57 -2.31 -8.67 6.26
C LYS A 57 -3.10 -7.36 6.32
N ILE A 58 -4.11 -7.17 5.47
CA ILE A 58 -4.93 -5.95 5.48
C ILE A 58 -5.89 -5.92 6.67
N ASP A 59 -6.42 -7.08 7.08
CA ASP A 59 -7.41 -7.21 8.15
C ASP A 59 -6.96 -6.56 9.49
N PRO A 60 -5.79 -6.91 10.08
CA PRO A 60 -5.34 -6.28 11.32
C PRO A 60 -5.03 -4.79 11.16
N LEU A 61 -4.63 -4.36 9.96
CA LEU A 61 -4.36 -2.95 9.69
C LEU A 61 -5.65 -2.14 9.66
N LEU A 62 -6.71 -2.66 9.04
CA LEU A 62 -8.03 -2.02 9.05
C LEU A 62 -8.61 -1.97 10.47
N GLU A 63 -8.47 -3.05 11.24
CA GLU A 63 -8.90 -3.07 12.63
C GLU A 63 -8.18 -2.02 13.48
N GLN A 64 -6.87 -1.83 13.24
CA GLN A 64 -6.07 -0.81 13.93
C GLN A 64 -6.46 0.61 13.51
N LEU A 65 -6.65 0.85 12.22
CA LEU A 65 -6.84 2.19 11.68
C LEU A 65 -8.26 2.71 11.82
N GLN A 66 -9.27 1.82 11.83
CA GLN A 66 -10.69 2.18 11.80
C GLN A 66 -10.99 3.34 10.82
N PRO A 67 -10.57 3.21 9.54
CA PRO A 67 -10.61 4.31 8.58
C PRO A 67 -12.03 4.67 8.10
#